data_AF-A0A955QRC9-F1
#
_entry.id   AF-A0A955QRC9-F1
#
_cell.length_a   1.000
_cell.length_b   1.000
_cell.length_c   1.000
_cell.angle_alpha   90.00
_cell.angle_beta   90.00
_cell.angle_gamma   90.00
#
_symmetry.space_group_name_H-M   'P 1'
#
loop_
_entity.id
_entity.type
_entity.pdbx_description
1 polymer ?
#
loop_
_entity_poly.entity_id
_entity_poly.type
_entity_poly.pdbx_seq_one_letter_code
_entity_poly.pdbx_strand_id
1 'polypeptide(L)'
;MAKFTDEDDALLEELGVEIEAKATGGRTPREERIIAGFEEIQRFVDEHGRSPQHGEDRDIFERLYAVRLDRLRGLTECRTLLEPMDRQGLLEGGEAASIPAADDLDDHELLEALGIDGSMEDVTELRHVRSTAEKRAAEEIANRKKCEDFEEFKPMFLQVKKDLDTGIRRTRPFQRMAEIQKGQWFIVGGQIAYVAEVGAEFITEYDRRDSRLRVIYDNGTESDVLLR
;
A
#
# COMPACT_ATOMS: atom_id res chain seq x y z
N MET A 1 -17.93 -27.20 -32.67
CA MET A 1 -16.81 -28.05 -33.12
C MET A 1 -17.30 -28.87 -34.30
N ALA A 2 -16.88 -28.53 -35.51
CA ALA A 2 -17.12 -29.39 -36.67
C ALA A 2 -16.29 -30.66 -36.46
N LYS A 3 -16.94 -31.83 -36.43
CA LYS A 3 -16.23 -33.11 -36.37
C LYS A 3 -15.86 -33.45 -37.81
N PHE A 4 -14.55 -33.56 -38.06
CA PHE A 4 -14.04 -34.20 -39.26
C PHE A 4 -14.60 -35.63 -39.31
N THR A 5 -15.08 -36.03 -40.48
CA THR A 5 -15.69 -37.32 -40.73
C THR A 5 -14.69 -38.23 -41.44
N ASP A 6 -14.93 -39.54 -41.40
CA ASP A 6 -14.07 -40.53 -42.06
C ASP A 6 -13.97 -40.31 -43.59
N GLU A 7 -14.93 -39.59 -44.18
CA GLU A 7 -14.89 -39.15 -45.59
C GLU A 7 -13.86 -38.03 -45.82
N ASP A 8 -13.66 -37.15 -44.84
CA ASP A 8 -12.69 -36.07 -44.93
C ASP A 8 -11.24 -36.61 -44.82
N ASP A 9 -11.03 -37.66 -44.01
CA ASP A 9 -9.74 -38.32 -43.87
C ASP A 9 -9.35 -39.10 -45.14
N ALA A 10 -10.32 -39.74 -45.80
CA ALA A 10 -10.09 -40.43 -47.06
C ALA A 10 -9.70 -39.46 -48.20
N LEU A 11 -10.30 -38.26 -48.23
CA LEU A 11 -9.96 -37.22 -49.20
C LEU A 11 -8.55 -36.66 -48.98
N LEU A 12 -8.11 -36.53 -47.72
CA LEU A 12 -6.78 -36.07 -47.36
C LEU A 12 -5.67 -37.06 -47.79
N GLU A 13 -5.95 -38.35 -47.66
CA GLU A 13 -5.05 -39.43 -48.10
C GLU A 13 -4.92 -39.47 -49.64
N GLU A 14 -6.02 -39.27 -50.38
CA GLU A 14 -6.01 -39.19 -51.84
C GLU A 14 -5.29 -37.95 -52.38
N LEU A 15 -5.24 -36.86 -51.61
CA LEU A 15 -4.52 -35.62 -51.94
C LEU A 15 -3.02 -35.66 -51.55
N GLY A 16 -2.55 -36.72 -50.89
CA GLY A 16 -1.15 -36.89 -50.49
C GLY A 16 -0.65 -35.86 -49.47
N VAL A 17 -1.56 -35.30 -48.66
CA VAL A 17 -1.23 -34.28 -47.66
C VAL A 17 -0.98 -34.96 -46.31
N GLU A 18 0.29 -35.17 -45.95
CA GLU A 18 0.67 -35.56 -44.59
C GLU A 18 0.42 -34.38 -43.65
N ILE A 19 -0.61 -34.49 -42.80
CA ILE A 19 -0.85 -33.52 -41.74
C ILE A 19 0.07 -33.88 -40.57
N GLU A 20 1.27 -33.30 -40.55
CA GLU A 20 2.05 -33.25 -39.31
C GLU A 20 1.31 -32.36 -38.31
N ALA A 21 0.50 -32.99 -37.46
CA ALA A 21 -0.07 -32.34 -36.30
C ALA A 21 1.06 -31.93 -35.34
N LYS A 22 1.58 -30.71 -35.51
CA LYS A 22 2.52 -30.10 -34.58
C LYS A 22 1.80 -29.95 -33.24
N ALA A 23 2.09 -30.86 -32.30
CA ALA A 23 1.55 -30.83 -30.96
C ALA A 23 2.04 -29.57 -30.22
N THR A 24 1.25 -28.49 -30.24
CA THR A 24 1.39 -27.43 -29.23
C THR A 24 0.56 -27.84 -28.02
N GLY A 25 1.20 -28.56 -27.09
CA GLY A 25 0.66 -28.72 -25.75
C GLY A 25 0.37 -27.34 -25.16
N GLY A 26 -0.84 -27.15 -24.62
CA GLY A 26 -1.26 -25.88 -24.03
C GLY A 26 -0.25 -25.44 -22.96
N ARG A 27 0.24 -24.21 -23.08
CA ARG A 27 1.20 -23.62 -22.15
C ARG A 27 0.64 -23.65 -20.73
N THR A 28 1.50 -23.85 -19.75
CA THR A 28 1.06 -23.76 -18.35
C THR A 28 0.70 -22.31 -18.00
N PRO A 29 -0.20 -22.06 -17.02
CA PRO A 29 -0.51 -20.69 -16.57
C PRO A 29 0.72 -19.90 -16.10
N ARG A 30 1.78 -20.60 -15.69
CA ARG A 30 3.08 -20.01 -15.34
C ARG A 30 3.83 -19.56 -16.58
N GLU A 31 3.91 -20.40 -17.62
CA GLU A 31 4.52 -20.05 -18.91
C GLU A 31 3.83 -18.87 -19.57
N GLU A 32 2.49 -18.84 -19.59
CA GLU A 32 1.73 -17.72 -20.14
C GLU A 32 2.04 -16.40 -19.42
N ARG A 33 2.16 -16.42 -18.09
CA ARG A 33 2.55 -15.25 -17.30
C ARG A 33 4.00 -14.82 -17.60
N ILE A 34 4.90 -15.77 -17.79
CA ILE A 34 6.29 -15.50 -18.14
C ILE A 34 6.35 -14.82 -19.51
N ILE A 35 5.63 -15.36 -20.49
CA ILE A 35 5.55 -14.85 -21.86
C ILE A 35 4.93 -13.45 -21.91
N ALA A 36 3.76 -13.25 -21.31
CA ALA A 36 3.11 -11.94 -21.27
C ALA A 36 4.03 -10.89 -20.62
N GLY A 37 4.73 -11.28 -19.55
CA GLY A 37 5.72 -10.42 -18.91
C GLY A 37 6.92 -10.06 -19.77
N PHE A 38 7.38 -11.00 -20.59
CA PHE A 38 8.47 -10.74 -21.54
C PHE A 38 8.00 -9.84 -22.69
N GLU A 39 6.79 -10.05 -23.20
CA GLU A 39 6.18 -9.20 -24.25
C GLU A 39 6.03 -7.74 -23.78
N GLU A 40 5.69 -7.51 -22.51
CA GLU A 40 5.68 -6.16 -21.93
C GLU A 40 7.08 -5.51 -21.96
N ILE A 41 8.13 -6.28 -21.62
CA ILE A 41 9.52 -5.82 -21.70
C ILE A 41 9.91 -5.53 -23.15
N GLN A 42 9.51 -6.38 -24.10
CA GLN A 42 9.77 -6.16 -25.52
C GLN A 42 9.12 -4.88 -26.04
N ARG A 43 7.87 -4.63 -25.62
CA ARG A 43 7.15 -3.39 -25.96
C ARG A 43 7.85 -2.17 -25.38
N PHE A 44 8.33 -2.24 -24.14
CA PHE A 44 9.12 -1.17 -23.54
C PHE A 44 10.34 -0.84 -24.40
N VAL A 45 11.06 -1.87 -24.86
CA VAL A 45 12.24 -1.72 -25.71
C VAL A 45 11.89 -1.16 -27.10
N ASP A 46 10.77 -1.58 -27.70
CA ASP A 46 10.30 -1.02 -28.97
C ASP A 46 9.97 0.47 -28.86
N GLU A 47 9.40 0.89 -27.72
CA GLU A 47 9.02 2.28 -27.47
C GLU A 47 10.20 3.17 -27.09
N HIS A 48 11.13 2.67 -26.26
CA HIS A 48 12.23 3.46 -25.70
C HIS A 48 13.57 3.25 -26.40
N GLY A 49 13.67 2.27 -27.30
CA GLY A 49 14.89 1.90 -28.02
C GLY A 49 16.01 1.36 -27.14
N ARG A 50 15.73 1.02 -25.88
CA ARG A 50 16.72 0.52 -24.91
C ARG A 50 16.13 -0.53 -23.97
N SER A 51 16.98 -1.38 -23.41
CA SER A 51 16.59 -2.29 -22.33
C SER A 51 16.22 -1.53 -21.06
N PRO A 52 15.25 -2.03 -20.26
CA PRO A 52 14.94 -1.47 -18.95
C PRO A 52 16.19 -1.47 -18.04
N GLN A 53 16.32 -0.44 -17.21
CA GLN A 53 17.47 -0.26 -16.31
C GLN A 53 17.01 -0.05 -14.87
N HIS A 54 17.87 -0.43 -13.92
CA HIS A 54 17.71 -0.08 -12.51
C HIS A 54 18.00 1.41 -12.29
N GLY A 55 17.35 2.02 -11.30
CA GLY A 55 17.63 3.40 -10.86
C GLY A 55 16.43 4.07 -10.20
N GLU A 56 16.66 4.80 -9.11
CA GLU A 56 15.60 5.49 -8.36
C GLU A 56 14.94 6.62 -9.16
N ASP A 57 15.69 7.24 -10.06
CA ASP A 57 15.22 8.28 -10.99
C ASP A 57 14.41 7.73 -12.18
N ARG A 58 14.27 6.39 -12.29
CA ARG A 58 13.52 5.74 -13.36
C ARG A 58 12.07 5.48 -12.95
N ASP A 59 11.21 5.41 -13.95
CA ASP A 59 9.80 5.08 -13.77
C ASP A 59 9.64 3.73 -13.04
N ILE A 60 8.55 3.60 -12.26
CA ILE A 60 8.26 2.40 -11.47
C ILE A 60 8.16 1.17 -12.38
N PHE A 61 7.59 1.30 -13.58
CA PHE A 61 7.46 0.21 -14.55
C PHE A 61 8.81 -0.16 -15.17
N GLU A 62 9.67 0.81 -15.51
CA GLU A 62 11.03 0.53 -16.02
C GLU A 62 11.83 -0.27 -15.00
N ARG A 63 11.74 0.10 -13.71
CA ARG A 63 12.38 -0.67 -12.63
C ARG A 63 11.82 -2.08 -12.49
N LEU A 64 10.50 -2.24 -12.57
CA LEU A 64 9.87 -3.55 -12.51
C LEU A 64 10.30 -4.45 -13.70
N TYR A 65 10.38 -3.87 -14.89
CA TYR A 65 10.84 -4.55 -16.11
C TYR A 65 12.31 -4.93 -16.03
N ALA A 66 13.17 -4.09 -15.45
CA ALA A 66 14.59 -4.40 -15.24
C ALA A 66 14.76 -5.62 -14.32
N VAL A 67 14.11 -5.60 -13.15
CA VAL A 67 14.15 -6.73 -12.20
C VAL A 67 13.57 -8.00 -12.82
N ARG A 68 12.49 -7.89 -13.60
CA ARG A 68 11.87 -9.03 -14.25
C ARG A 68 12.80 -9.61 -15.34
N LEU A 69 13.41 -8.76 -16.16
CA LEU A 69 14.37 -9.18 -17.19
C LEU A 69 15.56 -9.94 -16.58
N ASP A 70 16.11 -9.45 -15.46
CA ASP A 70 17.20 -10.13 -14.76
C ASP A 70 16.80 -11.51 -14.25
N ARG A 71 15.60 -11.64 -13.67
CA ARG A 71 15.07 -12.94 -13.24
C ARG A 71 14.85 -13.89 -14.43
N LEU A 72 14.38 -13.38 -15.56
CA LEU A 72 14.20 -14.19 -16.78
C LEU A 72 15.55 -14.66 -17.35
N ARG A 73 16.59 -13.82 -17.26
CA ARG A 73 17.97 -14.17 -17.65
C ARG A 73 18.61 -15.20 -16.72
N GLY A 74 18.30 -15.15 -15.42
CA GLY A 74 18.88 -16.06 -14.41
C GLY A 74 18.29 -17.48 -14.40
N LEU A 75 17.12 -17.70 -14.99
CA LEU A 75 16.45 -19.01 -15.01
C LEU A 75 16.57 -19.67 -16.39
N THR A 76 17.28 -20.80 -16.48
CA THR A 76 17.46 -21.56 -17.73
C THR A 76 16.15 -21.97 -18.38
N GLU A 77 15.16 -22.40 -17.60
CA GLU A 77 13.80 -22.73 -18.08
C GLU A 77 13.13 -21.54 -18.78
N CYS A 78 13.29 -20.34 -18.24
CA CYS A 78 12.72 -19.12 -18.82
C CYS A 78 13.45 -18.72 -20.09
N ARG A 79 14.78 -18.89 -20.15
CA ARG A 79 15.58 -18.66 -21.36
C ARG A 79 15.11 -19.56 -22.50
N THR A 80 15.04 -20.87 -22.28
CA THR A 80 14.60 -21.83 -23.32
C THR A 80 13.18 -21.55 -23.81
N LEU A 81 12.29 -21.11 -22.91
CA LEU A 81 10.92 -20.76 -23.27
C LEU A 81 10.83 -19.48 -24.13
N LEU A 82 11.66 -18.48 -23.83
CA LEU A 82 11.57 -17.14 -24.41
C LEU A 82 12.53 -16.91 -25.58
N GLU A 83 13.57 -17.73 -25.73
CA GLU A 83 14.52 -17.70 -26.85
C GLU A 83 13.85 -17.59 -28.24
N PRO A 84 12.81 -18.39 -28.60
CA PRO A 84 12.15 -18.23 -29.90
C PRO A 84 11.36 -16.92 -30.05
N MET A 85 11.12 -16.20 -28.95
CA MET A 85 10.37 -14.94 -28.93
C MET A 85 11.28 -13.71 -28.85
N ASP A 86 12.57 -13.89 -28.52
CA ASP A 86 13.54 -12.82 -28.29
C ASP A 86 14.10 -12.24 -29.59
N ARG A 87 13.32 -11.34 -30.20
CA ARG A 87 13.71 -10.62 -31.43
C ARG A 87 14.74 -9.50 -31.20
N GLN A 88 14.93 -9.10 -29.95
CA GLN A 88 15.71 -7.91 -29.57
C GLN A 88 17.02 -8.29 -28.86
N GLY A 89 17.33 -9.59 -28.72
CA GLY A 89 18.54 -10.08 -28.05
C GLY A 89 18.58 -9.78 -26.54
N LEU A 90 17.41 -9.62 -25.92
CA LEU A 90 17.30 -9.24 -24.50
C LEU A 90 17.80 -10.33 -23.55
N LEU A 91 17.76 -11.59 -23.95
CA LEU A 91 18.16 -12.72 -23.11
C LEU A 91 19.67 -13.03 -23.20
N GLU A 92 20.32 -12.61 -24.28
CA GLU A 92 21.76 -12.79 -24.51
C GLU A 92 22.60 -11.65 -23.92
N GLY A 93 22.08 -10.42 -23.90
CA GLY A 93 22.77 -9.20 -23.45
C GLY A 93 22.89 -9.02 -21.93
N GLY A 94 23.02 -10.10 -21.18
CA GLY A 94 23.25 -10.07 -19.74
C GLY A 94 24.60 -10.69 -19.42
N GLU A 95 25.70 -9.96 -19.64
CA GLU A 95 26.63 -9.87 -18.53
C GLU A 95 25.74 -9.40 -17.38
N ALA A 96 25.38 -10.31 -16.48
CA ALA A 96 25.01 -9.87 -15.17
C ALA A 96 26.10 -8.87 -14.83
N ALA A 97 25.75 -7.59 -14.66
CA ALA A 97 26.45 -6.83 -13.67
C ALA A 97 26.26 -7.71 -12.44
N SER A 98 27.23 -8.61 -12.24
CA SER A 98 27.45 -9.24 -10.97
C SER A 98 27.56 -8.02 -10.10
N ILE A 99 26.49 -7.72 -9.38
CA ILE A 99 26.68 -7.31 -8.01
C ILE A 99 27.70 -8.34 -7.55
N PRO A 100 28.98 -7.98 -7.34
CA PRO A 100 29.93 -8.93 -6.80
C PRO A 100 29.19 -9.56 -5.64
N ALA A 101 29.09 -10.89 -5.65
CA ALA A 101 28.35 -11.58 -4.61
C ALA A 101 28.78 -10.91 -3.30
N ALA A 102 27.82 -10.39 -2.53
CA ALA A 102 28.16 -9.62 -1.32
C ALA A 102 29.01 -10.44 -0.33
N ASP A 103 29.20 -11.73 -0.61
CA ASP A 103 30.13 -12.65 0.02
C ASP A 103 31.63 -12.32 -0.19
N ASP A 104 32.01 -11.50 -1.20
CA ASP A 104 33.41 -11.14 -1.48
C ASP A 104 33.80 -9.72 -1.00
N LEU A 105 32.83 -8.88 -0.62
CA LEU A 105 33.08 -7.53 -0.09
C LEU A 105 32.99 -7.56 1.42
N ASP A 106 33.96 -6.98 2.12
CA ASP A 106 33.84 -6.81 3.56
C ASP A 106 32.78 -5.74 3.92
N ASP A 107 32.30 -5.77 5.17
CA ASP A 107 31.29 -4.83 5.65
C ASP A 107 31.71 -3.36 5.44
N HIS A 108 33.01 -3.07 5.40
CA HIS A 108 33.52 -1.71 5.23
C HIS A 108 33.47 -1.27 3.76
N GLU A 109 33.89 -2.12 2.83
CA GLU A 109 33.79 -1.90 1.38
C GLU A 109 32.32 -1.78 0.94
N LEU A 110 31.40 -2.55 1.56
CA LEU A 110 29.96 -2.43 1.33
C LEU A 110 29.42 -1.07 1.77
N LEU A 111 29.86 -0.56 2.91
CA LEU A 111 29.43 0.76 3.42
C LEU A 111 29.97 1.90 2.56
N GLU A 112 31.22 1.81 2.11
CA GLU A 112 31.82 2.80 1.21
C GLU A 112 31.12 2.81 -0.17
N ALA A 113 30.81 1.64 -0.73
CA ALA A 113 30.07 1.55 -2.00
C ALA A 113 28.66 2.15 -1.93
N LEU A 114 28.04 2.14 -0.74
CA LEU A 114 26.75 2.77 -0.48
C LEU A 114 26.85 4.28 -0.16
N GLY A 115 28.05 4.86 -0.18
CA GLY A 115 28.27 6.28 0.13
C GLY A 115 28.00 6.63 1.59
N ILE A 116 28.05 5.63 2.48
CA ILE A 116 27.88 5.81 3.92
C ILE A 116 29.26 6.10 4.52
N ASP A 117 29.68 7.36 4.49
CA ASP A 117 30.77 7.82 5.34
C ASP A 117 30.39 7.53 6.79
N GLY A 118 31.31 6.97 7.59
CA GLY A 118 31.07 6.49 8.96
C GLY A 118 30.54 7.51 9.99
N SER A 119 30.09 8.70 9.57
CA SER A 119 29.14 9.51 10.34
C SER A 119 27.75 8.90 10.23
N MET A 120 27.46 7.90 11.05
CA MET A 120 26.09 7.56 11.36
C MET A 120 25.44 8.82 11.97
N GLU A 121 24.61 9.51 11.18
CA GLU A 121 23.48 10.20 11.79
C GLU A 121 22.73 9.13 12.58
N ASP A 122 22.70 9.28 13.90
CA ASP A 122 22.31 8.24 14.84
C ASP A 122 20.89 7.75 14.48
N VAL A 123 20.78 6.54 13.93
CA VAL A 123 19.50 5.92 13.50
C VAL A 123 18.49 5.84 14.67
N THR A 124 18.96 6.03 15.90
CA THR A 124 18.11 6.16 17.08
C THR A 124 17.35 7.48 17.16
N GLU A 125 17.74 8.51 16.40
CA GLU A 125 17.04 9.80 16.32
C GLU A 125 15.87 9.76 15.34
N LEU A 126 14.67 9.53 15.87
CA LEU A 126 13.44 9.58 15.09
C LEU A 126 13.07 11.03 14.70
N ARG A 127 13.49 11.48 13.51
CA ARG A 127 13.20 12.86 13.01
C ARG A 127 11.86 13.01 12.31
N HIS A 128 11.35 11.94 11.70
CA HIS A 128 10.12 11.96 10.88
C HIS A 128 8.94 11.22 11.52
N VAL A 129 9.11 10.70 12.74
CA VAL A 129 8.07 9.95 13.44
C VAL A 129 7.48 10.84 14.53
N ARG A 130 6.14 10.82 14.65
CA ARG A 130 5.43 11.49 15.73
C ARG A 130 6.03 11.12 17.08
N SER A 131 6.22 12.13 17.91
CA SER A 131 6.78 11.97 19.26
C SER A 131 5.93 10.99 20.09
N THR A 132 6.54 10.36 21.09
CA THR A 132 5.82 9.44 22.00
C THR A 132 4.64 10.12 22.70
N ALA A 133 4.72 11.43 22.94
CA ALA A 133 3.62 12.23 23.46
C ALA A 133 2.44 12.35 22.48
N GLU A 134 2.72 12.55 21.20
CA GLU A 134 1.68 12.58 20.16
C GLU A 134 1.09 11.18 19.90
N LYS A 135 1.91 10.12 19.99
CA LYS A 135 1.42 8.74 19.93
C LYS A 135 0.49 8.42 21.09
N ARG A 136 0.85 8.78 22.32
CA ARG A 136 -0.02 8.59 23.50
C ARG A 136 -1.32 9.39 23.41
N ALA A 137 -1.26 10.64 22.96
CA ALA A 137 -2.46 11.43 22.73
C ALA A 137 -3.35 10.80 21.65
N ALA A 138 -2.77 10.29 20.57
CA ALA A 138 -3.52 9.59 19.52
C ALA A 138 -4.08 8.23 19.99
N GLU A 139 -3.35 7.48 20.80
CA GLU A 139 -3.76 6.20 21.39
C GLU A 139 -4.86 6.37 22.44
N GLU A 140 -4.80 7.43 23.25
CA GLU A 140 -5.85 7.81 24.21
C GLU A 140 -7.12 8.25 23.48
N ILE A 141 -6.99 8.97 22.35
CA ILE A 141 -8.10 9.28 21.44
C ILE A 141 -8.64 8.03 20.71
N ALA A 142 -7.81 6.99 20.53
CA ALA A 142 -8.16 5.76 19.80
C ALA A 142 -8.86 4.70 20.67
N ASN A 143 -8.79 4.79 22.01
CA ASN A 143 -9.49 3.88 22.92
C ASN A 143 -10.98 4.23 23.05
N ARG A 144 -11.67 4.24 21.92
CA ARG A 144 -13.12 4.41 21.87
C ARG A 144 -13.78 3.06 22.12
N LYS A 145 -14.72 3.03 23.06
CA LYS A 145 -15.55 1.87 23.35
C LYS A 145 -16.91 2.06 22.72
N LYS A 146 -17.66 0.97 22.54
CA LYS A 146 -19.05 1.06 22.11
C LYS A 146 -19.87 1.71 23.23
N CYS A 147 -20.72 2.66 22.89
CA CYS A 147 -21.65 3.31 23.82
C CYS A 147 -22.93 2.45 23.90
N GLU A 148 -23.22 1.87 25.07
CA GLU A 148 -24.36 0.96 25.27
C GLU A 148 -25.70 1.71 25.35
N ASP A 149 -25.68 2.95 25.85
CA ASP A 149 -26.79 3.89 26.01
C ASP A 149 -26.96 4.84 24.81
N PHE A 150 -26.32 4.56 23.67
CA PHE A 150 -26.30 5.47 22.52
C PHE A 150 -27.68 5.82 21.97
N GLU A 151 -28.66 4.92 22.08
CA GLU A 151 -30.04 5.17 21.61
C GLU A 151 -30.69 6.36 22.33
N GLU A 152 -30.28 6.70 23.56
CA GLU A 152 -30.75 7.89 24.27
C GLU A 152 -30.21 9.19 23.64
N PHE A 153 -28.98 9.16 23.11
CA PHE A 153 -28.29 10.34 22.57
C PHE A 153 -28.50 10.52 21.07
N LYS A 154 -28.74 9.43 20.34
CA LYS A 154 -29.00 9.39 18.89
C LYS A 154 -29.99 10.46 18.37
N PRO A 155 -31.17 10.70 19.00
CA PRO A 155 -32.05 11.77 18.55
C PRO A 155 -31.42 13.17 18.64
N MET A 156 -30.56 13.41 19.64
CA MET A 156 -29.86 14.70 19.78
C MET A 156 -28.83 14.89 18.66
N PHE A 157 -28.07 13.85 18.31
CA PHE A 157 -27.11 13.91 17.19
C PHE A 157 -27.82 14.19 15.85
N LEU A 158 -28.95 13.53 15.61
CA LEU A 158 -29.76 13.77 14.41
C LEU A 158 -30.26 15.21 14.34
N GLN A 159 -30.72 15.77 15.47
CA GLN A 159 -31.18 17.15 15.53
C GLN A 159 -30.02 18.14 15.27
N VAL A 160 -28.86 17.95 15.90
CA VAL A 160 -27.70 18.82 15.71
C VAL A 160 -27.21 18.80 14.26
N LYS A 161 -27.17 17.62 13.63
CA LYS A 161 -26.81 17.50 12.22
C LYS A 161 -27.78 18.26 11.32
N LYS A 162 -29.09 18.10 11.54
CA LYS A 162 -30.13 18.85 10.82
C LYS A 162 -30.00 20.36 11.05
N ASP A 163 -29.73 20.79 12.27
CA ASP A 163 -29.56 22.21 12.60
C ASP A 163 -28.32 22.81 11.91
N LEU A 164 -27.24 22.04 11.76
CA LEU A 164 -26.04 22.45 11.02
C LEU A 164 -26.31 22.53 9.51
N ASP A 165 -26.99 21.52 8.94
CA ASP A 165 -27.33 21.48 7.51
C ASP A 165 -28.30 22.61 7.11
N THR A 166 -29.25 22.94 7.99
CA THR A 166 -30.19 24.06 7.79
C THR A 166 -29.61 25.42 8.18
N GLY A 167 -28.40 25.48 8.72
CA GLY A 167 -27.72 26.71 9.11
C GLY A 167 -28.26 27.39 10.37
N ILE A 168 -29.15 26.73 11.12
CA ILE A 168 -29.65 27.17 12.43
C ILE A 168 -28.49 27.19 13.44
N ARG A 169 -27.62 26.17 13.40
CA ARG A 169 -26.37 26.13 14.16
C ARG A 169 -25.18 26.41 13.26
N ARG A 170 -24.13 26.99 13.84
CA ARG A 170 -22.86 27.22 13.16
C ARG A 170 -21.71 26.69 14.00
N THR A 171 -20.74 26.08 13.34
CA THR A 171 -19.50 25.64 13.96
C THR A 171 -18.60 26.85 14.23
N ARG A 172 -17.86 26.82 15.34
CA ARG A 172 -16.89 27.84 15.72
C ARG A 172 -15.58 27.18 16.12
N PRO A 173 -14.43 27.81 15.82
CA PRO A 173 -13.14 27.29 16.27
C PRO A 173 -13.10 27.28 17.80
N PHE A 174 -12.58 26.19 18.37
CA PHE A 174 -12.44 26.04 19.82
C PHE A 174 -11.39 27.02 20.36
N GLN A 175 -11.75 27.80 21.37
CA GLN A 175 -10.85 28.74 22.04
C GLN A 175 -10.42 28.14 23.38
N ARG A 176 -9.11 28.15 23.67
CA ARG A 176 -8.45 27.48 24.82
C ARG A 176 -8.87 27.98 26.22
N MET A 177 -9.89 28.83 26.32
CA MET A 177 -10.41 29.37 27.59
C MET A 177 -11.87 28.95 27.85
N ALA A 178 -12.43 28.05 27.04
CA ALA A 178 -13.79 27.56 27.25
C ALA A 178 -13.77 26.42 28.28
N GLU A 179 -14.37 26.65 29.44
CA GLU A 179 -14.72 25.59 30.38
C GLU A 179 -15.64 24.60 29.66
N ILE A 180 -15.16 23.35 29.49
CA ILE A 180 -15.97 22.29 28.90
C ILE A 180 -17.00 21.86 29.94
N GLN A 181 -18.28 22.00 29.59
CA GLN A 181 -19.39 21.66 30.47
C GLN A 181 -20.22 20.52 29.89
N LYS A 182 -20.87 19.77 30.78
CA LYS A 182 -21.86 18.74 30.40
C LYS A 182 -22.92 19.35 29.49
N GLY A 183 -23.28 18.65 28.43
CA GLY A 183 -24.27 19.09 27.46
C GLY A 183 -23.72 19.89 26.28
N GLN A 184 -22.42 20.20 26.27
CA GLN A 184 -21.78 20.89 25.15
C GLN A 184 -21.44 19.94 24.00
N TRP A 185 -21.31 20.54 22.82
CA TRP A 185 -21.09 19.86 21.54
C TRP A 185 -19.78 20.34 20.92
N PHE A 186 -19.00 19.40 20.41
CA PHE A 186 -17.71 19.64 19.77
C PHE A 186 -17.60 18.88 18.47
N ILE A 187 -16.62 19.26 17.64
CA ILE A 187 -16.23 18.50 16.46
C ILE A 187 -14.78 18.07 16.65
N VAL A 188 -14.55 16.77 16.74
CA VAL A 188 -13.23 16.18 16.99
C VAL A 188 -12.92 15.22 15.86
N GLY A 189 -11.85 15.48 15.09
CA GLY A 189 -11.48 14.65 13.94
C GLY A 189 -12.57 14.54 12.87
N GLY A 190 -13.41 15.57 12.71
CA GLY A 190 -14.51 15.59 11.75
C GLY A 190 -15.80 14.89 12.21
N GLN A 191 -15.86 14.39 13.44
CA GLN A 191 -17.04 13.76 14.01
C GLN A 191 -17.68 14.64 15.09
N ILE A 192 -18.99 14.59 15.20
CA ILE A 192 -19.72 15.30 16.25
C ILE A 192 -19.52 14.55 17.57
N ALA A 193 -19.14 15.28 18.61
CA ALA A 193 -18.89 14.80 19.95
C ALA A 193 -19.80 15.53 20.95
N TYR A 194 -20.36 14.79 21.91
CA TYR A 194 -21.24 15.28 22.96
C TYR A 194 -20.65 14.96 24.34
N VAL A 195 -20.58 15.96 25.22
CA VAL A 195 -20.10 15.78 26.60
C VAL A 195 -21.25 15.30 27.47
N ALA A 196 -21.30 13.98 27.73
CA ALA A 196 -22.36 13.35 28.51
C ALA A 196 -22.15 13.52 30.02
N GLU A 197 -20.89 13.50 30.46
CA GLU A 197 -20.54 13.63 31.87
C GLU A 197 -19.18 14.34 32.03
N VAL A 198 -19.10 15.16 33.08
CA VAL A 198 -17.86 15.78 33.55
C VAL A 198 -17.58 15.15 34.92
N GLY A 199 -16.50 14.39 35.01
CA GLY A 199 -16.05 13.73 36.23
C GLY A 199 -15.50 14.72 37.26
N ALA A 200 -15.11 14.22 38.43
CA ALA A 200 -14.55 15.04 39.49
C ALA A 200 -13.25 15.72 39.06
N GLU A 201 -13.10 17.00 39.40
CA GLU A 201 -11.84 17.72 39.24
C GLU A 201 -10.79 17.13 40.18
N PHE A 202 -9.61 16.83 39.65
CA PHE A 202 -8.44 16.44 40.41
C PHE A 202 -7.25 17.33 40.07
N ILE A 203 -6.35 17.51 41.03
CA ILE A 203 -5.14 18.30 40.86
C ILE A 203 -4.01 17.35 40.48
N THR A 204 -3.39 17.59 39.33
CA THR A 204 -2.22 16.84 38.88
C THR A 204 -0.97 17.25 39.67
N GLU A 205 0.11 16.46 39.60
CA GLU A 205 1.41 16.74 40.26
C GLU A 205 2.02 18.11 39.90
N TYR A 206 1.53 18.77 38.85
CA TYR A 206 1.94 20.09 38.38
C TYR A 206 0.98 21.22 38.78
N ASP A 207 0.14 21.01 39.80
CA ASP A 207 -0.88 21.95 40.31
C ASP A 207 -1.88 22.43 39.25
N ARG A 208 -2.13 21.60 38.23
CA ARG A 208 -3.17 21.87 37.22
C ARG A 208 -4.44 21.11 37.57
N ARG A 209 -5.57 21.81 37.52
CA ARG A 209 -6.91 21.22 37.63
C ARG A 209 -7.23 20.48 36.34
N ASP A 210 -7.52 19.19 36.45
CA ASP A 210 -7.86 18.30 35.36
C ASP A 210 -9.16 17.56 35.72
N SER A 211 -9.92 17.13 34.72
CA SER A 211 -11.14 16.34 34.91
C SER A 211 -11.30 15.34 33.78
N ARG A 212 -11.94 14.21 34.07
CA ARG A 212 -12.26 13.20 33.05
C ARG A 212 -13.64 13.43 32.46
N LEU A 213 -13.74 13.39 31.15
CA LEU A 213 -14.97 13.64 30.40
C LEU A 213 -15.44 12.37 29.72
N ARG A 214 -16.70 11.99 29.96
CA ARG A 214 -17.38 10.98 29.14
C ARG A 214 -17.90 11.65 27.87
N VAL A 215 -17.24 11.38 26.76
CA VAL A 215 -17.58 11.96 25.45
C VAL A 215 -18.20 10.88 24.56
N ILE A 216 -19.39 11.16 24.04
CA ILE A 216 -20.12 10.28 23.10
C ILE A 216 -19.96 10.83 21.69
N TYR A 217 -19.76 9.97 20.71
CA TYR A 217 -19.58 10.30 19.30
C TYR A 217 -20.79 9.88 18.46
N ASP A 218 -21.01 10.58 17.34
CA ASP A 218 -22.10 10.31 16.40
C ASP A 218 -22.10 8.91 15.77
N ASN A 219 -20.96 8.22 15.77
CA ASN A 219 -20.81 6.85 15.29
C ASN A 219 -21.17 5.77 16.34
N GLY A 220 -21.74 6.15 17.49
CA GLY A 220 -22.13 5.21 18.54
C GLY A 220 -20.98 4.73 19.42
N THR A 221 -19.86 5.45 19.44
CA THR A 221 -18.73 5.16 20.33
C THR A 221 -18.62 6.21 21.43
N GLU A 222 -17.99 5.85 22.53
CA GLU A 222 -17.65 6.75 23.64
C GLU A 222 -16.17 6.66 23.99
N SER A 223 -15.64 7.74 24.57
CA SER A 223 -14.28 7.82 25.06
C SER A 223 -14.24 8.58 26.39
N ASP A 224 -13.33 8.15 27.26
CA ASP A 224 -12.99 8.83 28.50
C ASP A 224 -11.80 9.75 28.20
N VAL A 225 -12.09 11.06 28.02
CA VAL A 225 -11.12 12.06 27.56
C VAL A 225 -10.66 12.90 28.74
N LEU A 226 -9.34 13.10 28.84
CA LEU A 226 -8.74 13.98 29.84
C LEU A 226 -8.84 15.46 29.42
N LEU A 227 -9.29 16.34 30.33
CA LEU A 227 -9.41 17.78 30.11
C LEU A 227 -8.06 18.49 30.35
N ARG A 228 -7.27 18.65 29.28
CA ARG A 228 -5.93 19.26 29.33
C ARG A 228 -5.83 20.67 28.73
#